data_AF-A0A3M1FG98-F1
#
_entry.id   AF-A0A3M1FG98-F1
#
_cell.length_a   1.000
_cell.length_b   1.000
_cell.length_c   1.000
_cell.angle_alpha   90.00
_cell.angle_beta   90.00
_cell.angle_gamma   90.00
#
_symmetry.space_group_name_H-M   'P 1'
#
loop_
_entity.id
_entity.type
_entity.pdbx_description
1 polymer ?
#
loop_
_entity_poly.entity_id
_entity_poly.type
_entity_poly.pdbx_seq_one_letter_code
_entity_poly.pdbx_strand_id
1 'polypeptide(L)'
;GNGDGIPDGQQPNVETFRSTSGNYVTLAAPNGVTLENVQSITPPAGAPSGVTFPQGLIGFTATNLSSNGSITVTLTFRTGTVPTDYWKYGPTADDNSDHWYKFAYDGTTGAEINGQTVTLHLVDGKRGDGDLTANGVISDPGGPGGAVQLQFLYLPQVAR
;
A
#
# COMPACT_ATOMS: atom_id res chain seq x y z
N GLY A 1 12.70 -9.48 -3.15
CA GLY A 1 12.95 -10.55 -2.20
C GLY A 1 12.25 -10.22 -0.91
N ASN A 2 11.28 -11.04 -0.50
CA ASN A 2 10.61 -10.93 0.81
C ASN A 2 11.53 -11.39 1.96
N GLY A 3 12.68 -12.01 1.63
CA GLY A 3 13.74 -12.36 2.58
C GLY A 3 13.54 -13.71 3.26
N ASP A 4 12.65 -14.56 2.76
CA ASP A 4 12.36 -15.89 3.33
C ASP A 4 13.32 -17.00 2.84
N GLY A 5 14.24 -16.66 1.92
CA GLY A 5 15.22 -17.58 1.35
C GLY A 5 14.74 -18.34 0.12
N ILE A 6 13.49 -18.17 -0.30
CA ILE A 6 12.95 -18.67 -1.56
C ILE A 6 13.01 -17.53 -2.59
N PRO A 7 13.41 -17.80 -3.85
CA PRO A 7 13.32 -16.78 -4.90
C PRO A 7 11.85 -16.40 -5.13
N ASP A 8 11.52 -15.11 -5.03
CA ASP A 8 10.14 -14.61 -5.21
C ASP A 8 9.47 -15.13 -6.51
N GLY A 9 10.23 -15.23 -7.61
CA GLY A 9 9.71 -15.75 -8.88
C GLY A 9 9.31 -17.23 -8.87
N GLN A 10 9.55 -17.95 -7.76
CA GLN A 10 9.08 -19.32 -7.52
C GLN A 10 7.87 -19.37 -6.58
N GLN A 11 7.37 -18.22 -6.14
CA GLN A 11 6.27 -18.09 -5.19
C GLN A 11 5.11 -17.33 -5.85
N PRO A 12 3.97 -17.98 -6.14
CA PRO A 12 2.83 -17.32 -6.80
C PRO A 12 2.20 -16.21 -5.93
N ASN A 13 2.54 -16.17 -4.65
CA ASN A 13 2.07 -15.23 -3.65
C ASN A 13 3.11 -14.17 -3.25
N VAL A 14 4.25 -14.09 -3.96
CA VAL A 14 5.29 -13.08 -3.70
C VAL A 14 5.75 -12.46 -5.02
N GLU A 15 5.73 -11.14 -5.09
CA GLU A 15 6.13 -10.41 -6.30
C GLU A 15 7.07 -9.25 -5.93
N THR A 16 8.16 -9.09 -6.69
CA THR A 16 9.06 -7.93 -6.57
C THR A 16 9.06 -7.13 -7.85
N PHE A 17 8.65 -5.87 -7.75
CA PHE A 17 8.50 -4.96 -8.87
C PHE A 17 9.19 -3.62 -8.59
N ARG A 18 9.33 -2.79 -9.63
CA ARG A 18 9.88 -1.43 -9.51
C ARG A 18 8.75 -0.44 -9.25
N SER A 19 8.95 0.44 -8.28
CA SER A 19 8.07 1.56 -8.03
C SER A 19 8.25 2.69 -9.05
N THR A 20 7.36 3.68 -9.03
CA THR A 20 7.50 4.92 -9.82
C THR A 20 8.79 5.68 -9.54
N SER A 21 9.42 5.50 -8.37
CA SER A 21 10.76 6.05 -8.06
C SER A 21 11.93 5.17 -8.53
N GLY A 22 11.64 4.01 -9.12
CA GLY A 22 12.63 3.02 -9.55
C GLY A 22 13.16 2.11 -8.45
N ASN A 23 12.73 2.30 -7.20
CA ASN A 23 13.08 1.43 -6.07
C ASN A 23 12.35 0.08 -6.17
N TYR A 24 12.95 -0.97 -5.60
CA TYR A 24 12.31 -2.26 -5.51
C TYR A 24 11.36 -2.34 -4.31
N VAL A 25 10.16 -2.85 -4.57
CA VAL A 25 9.13 -3.16 -3.58
C VAL A 25 8.83 -4.64 -3.69
N THR A 26 8.72 -5.32 -2.55
CA THR A 26 8.23 -6.70 -2.50
C THR A 26 6.85 -6.74 -1.87
N LEU A 27 5.89 -7.34 -2.56
CA LEU A 27 4.55 -7.67 -2.09
C LEU A 27 4.50 -9.16 -1.77
N ALA A 28 4.02 -9.53 -0.58
CA ALA A 28 3.88 -10.93 -0.18
C ALA A 28 2.51 -11.18 0.47
N ALA A 29 1.79 -12.16 -0.04
CA ALA A 29 0.49 -12.61 0.47
C ALA A 29 0.59 -14.00 1.14
N PRO A 30 -0.43 -14.44 1.89
CA PRO A 30 -0.46 -15.79 2.46
C PRO A 30 -0.46 -16.89 1.39
N ASN A 31 -0.01 -18.10 1.76
CA ASN A 31 -0.09 -19.26 0.89
C ASN A 31 -1.53 -19.55 0.47
N GLY A 32 -1.74 -19.90 -0.80
CA GLY A 32 -3.05 -20.16 -1.38
C GLY A 32 -3.71 -18.92 -2.01
N VAL A 33 -3.19 -17.72 -1.75
CA VAL A 33 -3.56 -16.50 -2.47
C VAL A 33 -2.72 -16.38 -3.73
N THR A 34 -3.34 -15.96 -4.84
CA THR A 34 -2.62 -15.60 -6.05
C THR A 34 -2.59 -14.07 -6.17
N LEU A 35 -1.42 -13.51 -6.45
CA LEU A 35 -1.26 -12.08 -6.74
C LEU A 35 -1.17 -11.87 -8.25
N GLU A 36 -1.98 -10.95 -8.76
CA GLU A 36 -2.06 -10.60 -10.18
C GLU A 36 -1.94 -9.09 -10.35
N ASN A 37 -1.55 -8.65 -11.55
CA ASN A 37 -1.48 -7.23 -11.95
C ASN A 37 -0.70 -6.34 -10.96
N VAL A 38 0.31 -6.90 -10.29
CA VAL A 38 1.11 -6.19 -9.30
C VAL A 38 1.98 -5.14 -10.00
N GLN A 39 1.79 -3.88 -9.62
CA GLN A 39 2.52 -2.76 -10.22
C GLN A 39 2.52 -1.53 -9.31
N SER A 40 3.38 -0.59 -9.63
CA SER A 40 3.29 0.77 -9.09
C SER A 40 2.64 1.68 -10.13
N ILE A 41 1.62 2.42 -9.72
CA ILE A 41 0.87 3.36 -10.56
C ILE A 41 1.05 4.79 -10.04
N THR A 42 0.91 5.73 -10.97
CA THR A 42 0.90 7.16 -10.63
C THR A 42 -0.31 7.47 -9.74
N PRO A 43 -0.11 8.18 -8.61
CA PRO A 43 -1.21 8.65 -7.78
C PRO A 43 -2.23 9.45 -8.61
N PRO A 44 -3.54 9.17 -8.47
CA PRO A 44 -4.59 10.01 -9.04
C PRO A 44 -4.49 11.47 -8.61
N ALA A 45 -5.16 12.36 -9.35
CA ALA A 45 -5.26 13.76 -8.97
C ALA A 45 -5.98 13.93 -7.61
N GLY A 46 -5.81 15.10 -6.99
CA GLY A 46 -6.48 15.39 -5.72
C GLY A 46 -5.90 14.69 -4.51
N ALA A 47 -4.65 14.23 -4.59
CA ALA A 47 -3.92 13.67 -3.46
C ALA A 47 -4.00 14.60 -2.22
N PRO A 48 -4.07 14.03 -1.00
CA PRO A 48 -4.17 14.82 0.23
C PRO A 48 -3.02 15.84 0.36
N SER A 49 -3.36 17.05 0.80
CA SER A 49 -2.38 18.13 0.94
C SER A 49 -1.25 17.76 1.92
N GLY A 50 -0.01 18.06 1.55
CA GLY A 50 1.17 17.76 2.36
C GLY A 50 1.62 16.29 2.35
N VAL A 51 0.96 15.42 1.58
CA VAL A 51 1.32 14.01 1.42
C VAL A 51 1.98 13.79 0.06
N THR A 52 3.07 13.04 0.04
CA THR A 52 3.71 12.55 -1.18
C THR A 52 3.71 11.04 -1.22
N PHE A 53 3.77 10.49 -2.44
CA PHE A 53 3.83 9.05 -2.70
C PHE A 53 5.09 8.72 -3.51
N PRO A 54 6.29 8.71 -2.89
CA PRO A 54 7.53 8.43 -3.62
C PRO A 54 7.52 7.06 -4.31
N GLN A 55 6.83 6.07 -3.72
CA GLN A 55 6.71 4.73 -4.28
C GLN A 55 5.47 4.55 -5.17
N GLY A 56 4.75 5.64 -5.49
CA GLY A 56 3.47 5.60 -6.17
C GLY A 56 2.38 4.94 -5.32
N LEU A 57 1.25 4.61 -5.94
CA LEU A 57 0.33 3.63 -5.36
C LEU A 57 0.72 2.24 -5.85
N ILE A 58 0.65 1.27 -4.97
CA ILE A 58 0.81 -0.14 -5.28
C ILE A 58 -0.57 -0.66 -5.69
N GLY A 59 -0.68 -1.05 -6.96
CA GLY A 59 -1.86 -1.71 -7.52
C GLY A 59 -1.65 -3.22 -7.54
N PHE A 60 -2.62 -4.00 -7.07
CA PHE A 60 -2.64 -5.45 -7.25
C PHE A 60 -4.07 -6.01 -7.20
N THR A 61 -4.21 -7.24 -7.68
CA THR A 61 -5.41 -8.07 -7.51
C THR A 61 -5.02 -9.32 -6.72
N ALA A 62 -5.72 -9.61 -5.63
CA ALA A 62 -5.56 -10.84 -4.87
C ALA A 62 -6.76 -11.75 -5.13
N THR A 63 -6.52 -12.97 -5.60
CA THR A 63 -7.58 -13.95 -5.94
C THR A 63 -7.45 -15.22 -5.08
N ASN A 64 -8.37 -16.17 -5.28
CA ASN A 64 -8.49 -17.42 -4.51
C ASN A 64 -8.90 -17.21 -3.05
N LEU A 65 -9.72 -16.20 -2.77
CA LEU A 65 -10.29 -15.98 -1.45
C LEU A 65 -11.69 -16.60 -1.37
N SER A 66 -12.10 -16.99 -0.16
CA SER A 66 -13.52 -17.16 0.13
C SER A 66 -14.23 -15.81 0.03
N SER A 67 -15.51 -15.79 -0.33
CA SER A 67 -16.33 -14.58 -0.18
C SER A 67 -16.26 -14.06 1.27
N ASN A 68 -15.99 -12.76 1.45
CA ASN A 68 -15.69 -12.12 2.74
C ASN A 68 -14.40 -12.61 3.42
N GLY A 69 -13.50 -13.25 2.67
CA GLY A 69 -12.22 -13.74 3.18
C GLY A 69 -11.29 -12.59 3.60
N SER A 70 -10.54 -12.81 4.69
CA SER A 70 -9.53 -11.87 5.16
C SER A 70 -8.13 -12.32 4.76
N ILE A 71 -7.29 -11.38 4.34
CA ILE A 71 -5.87 -11.62 4.10
C ILE A 71 -5.00 -10.55 4.76
N THR A 72 -3.80 -10.94 5.13
CA THR A 72 -2.74 -10.04 5.57
C THR A 72 -1.62 -10.06 4.55
N VAL A 73 -1.38 -8.91 3.92
CA VAL A 73 -0.38 -8.74 2.86
C VAL A 73 0.74 -7.86 3.39
N THR A 74 1.98 -8.18 3.05
CA THR A 74 3.16 -7.41 3.48
C THR A 74 3.81 -6.72 2.29
N LEU A 75 4.04 -5.43 2.43
CA LEU A 75 4.86 -4.60 1.54
C LEU A 75 6.20 -4.31 2.21
N THR A 76 7.29 -4.66 1.55
CA THR A 76 8.65 -4.37 2.01
C THR A 76 9.33 -3.42 1.02
N PHE A 77 9.63 -2.21 1.46
CA PHE A 77 10.42 -1.25 0.69
C PHE A 77 11.89 -1.44 1.05
N ARG A 78 12.79 -1.56 0.06
CA ARG A 78 14.23 -1.76 0.35
C ARG A 78 14.98 -0.46 0.57
N THR A 79 14.53 0.60 -0.09
CA THR A 79 15.18 1.91 -0.14
C THR A 79 14.11 2.99 -0.23
N GLY A 80 14.51 4.23 0.07
CA GLY A 80 13.65 5.40 0.04
C GLY A 80 13.20 5.82 1.44
N THR A 81 12.29 6.79 1.47
CA THR A 81 11.77 7.34 2.72
C THR A 81 10.91 6.31 3.45
N VAL A 82 11.04 6.26 4.78
CA VAL A 82 10.12 5.51 5.65
C VAL A 82 8.73 6.12 5.53
N PRO A 83 7.70 5.33 5.14
CA PRO A 83 6.32 5.83 5.14
C PRO A 83 5.88 6.15 6.57
N THR A 84 5.08 7.20 6.70
CA THR A 84 4.41 7.55 7.97
C THR A 84 2.94 7.19 7.95
N ASP A 85 2.37 7.06 6.74
CA ASP A 85 0.96 6.83 6.52
C ASP A 85 0.76 5.89 5.33
N TYR A 86 -0.44 5.36 5.21
CA TYR A 86 -0.88 4.63 4.02
C TYR A 86 -2.21 5.20 3.58
N TRP A 87 -2.34 5.45 2.28
CA TRP A 87 -3.53 6.04 1.70
C TRP A 87 -4.04 5.18 0.57
N LYS A 88 -5.35 5.21 0.37
CA LYS A 88 -6.02 4.54 -0.74
C LYS A 88 -6.79 5.57 -1.55
N TYR A 89 -7.05 5.19 -2.80
CA TYR A 89 -7.94 5.92 -3.68
C TYR A 89 -8.98 4.93 -4.22
N GLY A 90 -10.25 5.14 -3.89
CA GLY A 90 -11.33 4.23 -4.27
C GLY A 90 -12.58 4.47 -3.43
N PRO A 91 -13.61 3.65 -3.60
CA PRO A 91 -14.86 3.79 -2.85
C PRO A 91 -14.72 3.30 -1.40
N THR A 92 -15.62 3.77 -0.55
CA THR A 92 -15.88 3.27 0.80
C THR A 92 -17.37 3.00 0.98
N ALA A 93 -17.76 2.33 2.06
CA ALA A 93 -19.16 1.97 2.31
C ALA A 93 -20.07 3.19 2.52
N ASP A 94 -19.51 4.33 2.92
CA ASP A 94 -20.20 5.61 3.12
C ASP A 94 -20.14 6.55 1.89
N ASP A 95 -19.16 6.36 1.00
CA ASP A 95 -19.05 7.07 -0.28
C ASP A 95 -18.57 6.12 -1.39
N ASN A 96 -19.50 5.71 -2.24
CA ASN A 96 -19.23 4.80 -3.36
C ASN A 96 -18.53 5.47 -4.55
N SER A 97 -18.23 6.76 -4.50
CA SER A 97 -17.39 7.42 -5.49
C SER A 97 -15.91 7.32 -5.11
N ASP A 98 -15.02 7.29 -6.10
CA ASP A 98 -13.59 7.24 -5.83
C ASP A 98 -13.12 8.50 -5.10
N HIS A 99 -12.50 8.32 -3.94
CA HIS A 99 -11.92 9.41 -3.16
C HIS A 99 -10.68 8.95 -2.40
N TRP A 100 -9.89 9.92 -1.93
CA TRP A 100 -8.73 9.66 -1.11
C TRP A 100 -9.13 9.48 0.35
N TYR A 101 -8.63 8.42 0.99
CA TYR A 101 -8.80 8.21 2.43
C TYR A 101 -7.57 7.58 3.06
N LYS A 102 -7.38 7.89 4.35
CA LYS A 102 -6.31 7.30 5.15
C LYS A 102 -6.69 5.86 5.50
N PHE A 103 -5.80 4.93 5.19
CA PHE A 103 -6.03 3.51 5.43
C PHE A 103 -5.26 3.04 6.66
N ALA A 104 -5.45 3.69 7.81
CA ALA A 104 -4.92 3.21 9.09
C ALA A 104 -5.71 1.99 9.58
N TYR A 105 -5.06 1.07 10.29
CA TYR A 105 -5.72 -0.09 10.90
C TYR A 105 -6.79 0.32 11.91
N ASP A 106 -8.02 -0.18 11.73
CA ASP A 106 -9.19 0.13 12.55
C ASP A 106 -9.64 -1.05 13.44
N GLY A 107 -8.87 -2.14 13.47
CA GLY A 107 -9.23 -3.40 14.12
C GLY A 107 -9.88 -4.42 13.19
N THR A 108 -10.24 -4.04 11.96
CA THR A 108 -10.77 -4.95 10.92
C THR A 108 -9.95 -4.87 9.64
N THR A 109 -9.83 -3.68 9.05
CA THR A 109 -8.99 -3.44 7.87
C THR A 109 -8.04 -2.28 8.10
N GLY A 110 -7.03 -2.14 7.25
CA GLY A 110 -6.11 -1.02 7.29
C GLY A 110 -4.64 -1.44 7.29
N ALA A 111 -3.78 -0.43 7.28
CA ALA A 111 -2.34 -0.58 7.26
C ALA A 111 -1.75 -0.37 8.66
N GLU A 112 -0.78 -1.21 8.99
CA GLU A 112 0.16 -1.03 10.08
C GLU A 112 1.55 -0.81 9.50
N ILE A 113 2.28 0.18 10.01
CA ILE A 113 3.58 0.58 9.46
C ILE A 113 4.65 0.34 10.52
N ASN A 114 5.66 -0.44 10.17
CA ASN A 114 6.82 -0.72 11.00
C ASN A 114 8.10 -0.46 10.20
N GLY A 115 8.57 0.78 10.25
CA GLY A 115 9.71 1.24 9.48
C GLY A 115 9.47 1.04 7.98
N GLN A 116 10.27 0.20 7.35
CA GLN A 116 10.25 -0.02 5.91
C GLN A 116 9.29 -1.14 5.46
N THR A 117 8.54 -1.69 6.40
CA THR A 117 7.53 -2.72 6.18
C THR A 117 6.14 -2.17 6.50
N VAL A 118 5.20 -2.40 5.58
CA VAL A 118 3.79 -2.08 5.75
C VAL A 118 2.98 -3.37 5.67
N THR A 119 2.18 -3.61 6.70
CA THR A 119 1.27 -4.76 6.78
C THR A 119 -0.15 -4.26 6.49
N LEU A 120 -0.78 -4.81 5.45
CA LEU A 120 -2.15 -4.50 5.05
C LEU A 120 -3.08 -5.61 5.51
N HIS A 121 -4.08 -5.25 6.32
CA HIS A 121 -5.21 -6.10 6.68
C HIS A 121 -6.37 -5.79 5.74
N LEU A 122 -6.75 -6.76 4.92
CA LEU A 122 -7.77 -6.59 3.88
C LEU A 122 -8.85 -7.66 4.05
N VAL A 123 -10.08 -7.30 3.70
CA VAL A 123 -11.23 -8.22 3.69
C VAL A 123 -11.99 -7.98 2.39
N ASP A 124 -12.23 -9.07 1.65
CA ASP A 124 -13.03 -9.09 0.42
C ASP A 124 -14.42 -8.50 0.66
N GLY A 125 -14.79 -7.50 -0.12
CA GLY A 125 -16.02 -6.73 0.00
C GLY A 125 -16.05 -5.65 1.09
N LYS A 126 -14.90 -5.22 1.64
CA LYS A 126 -14.83 -4.17 2.68
C LYS A 126 -13.90 -3.01 2.32
N ARG A 127 -13.82 -2.01 3.21
CA ARG A 127 -12.91 -0.87 3.10
C ARG A 127 -11.50 -1.34 2.75
N GLY A 128 -10.98 -0.83 1.63
CA GLY A 128 -9.69 -1.20 1.09
C GLY A 128 -9.76 -2.13 -0.13
N ASP A 129 -10.94 -2.70 -0.40
CA ASP A 129 -11.28 -3.44 -1.61
C ASP A 129 -12.05 -2.55 -2.58
N GLY A 130 -11.54 -2.40 -3.80
CA GLY A 130 -11.91 -1.36 -4.75
C GLY A 130 -13.31 -1.48 -5.35
N ASP A 131 -13.96 -2.63 -5.24
CA ASP A 131 -15.34 -2.84 -5.73
C ASP A 131 -16.38 -3.02 -4.61
N LEU A 132 -15.93 -3.08 -3.34
CA LEU A 132 -16.73 -3.33 -2.15
C LEU A 132 -17.64 -4.57 -2.24
N THR A 133 -17.33 -5.52 -3.12
CA THR A 133 -18.13 -6.71 -3.39
C THR A 133 -17.42 -7.95 -2.88
N ALA A 134 -18.09 -8.73 -2.03
CA ALA A 134 -17.53 -9.97 -1.52
C ALA A 134 -17.57 -11.11 -2.57
N ASN A 135 -16.62 -11.11 -3.51
CA ASN A 135 -16.57 -12.01 -4.66
C ASN A 135 -15.35 -12.96 -4.66
N GLY A 136 -14.58 -12.96 -3.57
CA GLY A 136 -13.36 -13.75 -3.43
C GLY A 136 -12.13 -13.12 -4.11
N VAL A 137 -12.22 -11.83 -4.48
CA VAL A 137 -11.18 -11.06 -5.16
C VAL A 137 -11.06 -9.69 -4.49
N ILE A 138 -9.84 -9.31 -4.13
CA ILE A 138 -9.57 -7.97 -3.64
C ILE A 138 -8.82 -7.17 -4.71
N SER A 139 -9.36 -6.01 -5.08
CA SER A 139 -8.66 -5.04 -5.92
C SER A 139 -8.15 -3.88 -5.08
N ASP A 140 -6.84 -3.65 -5.07
CA ASP A 140 -6.21 -2.68 -4.17
C ASP A 140 -5.28 -1.73 -4.93
N PRO A 141 -5.71 -0.49 -5.17
CA PRO A 141 -4.81 0.63 -5.35
C PRO A 141 -4.63 1.41 -4.03
N GLY A 142 -3.42 1.34 -3.46
CA GLY A 142 -3.06 2.07 -2.25
C GLY A 142 -1.57 2.27 -2.14
N GLY A 143 -1.11 3.29 -1.42
CA GLY A 143 0.30 3.66 -1.43
C GLY A 143 0.84 4.14 -0.10
N PRO A 144 2.13 3.86 0.17
CA PRO A 144 2.86 4.47 1.27
C PRO A 144 2.91 5.99 1.07
N GLY A 145 2.24 6.72 1.96
CA GLY A 145 2.29 8.16 2.04
C GLY A 145 3.34 8.61 3.05
N GLY A 146 3.97 9.75 2.77
CA GLY A 146 4.84 10.43 3.72
C GLY A 146 4.61 11.93 3.69
N ALA A 147 4.70 12.56 4.85
CA ALA A 147 4.74 14.02 4.95
C ALA A 147 5.92 14.57 4.14
N VAL A 148 5.71 15.70 3.46
CA VAL A 148 6.83 16.46 2.89
C VAL A 148 7.72 16.92 4.05
N GLN A 149 8.94 16.39 4.14
CA GLN A 149 9.91 16.91 5.11
C GLN A 149 10.42 18.25 4.58
N LEU A 150 9.75 19.34 4.96
CA LEU A 150 10.27 20.69 4.73
C LEU A 150 11.52 20.85 5.60
N GLN A 151 12.70 20.69 5.00
CA GLN A 151 13.95 21.11 5.64
C GLN A 151 13.92 22.64 5.76
N PHE A 152 13.48 23.14 6.91
CA PHE A 152 13.84 24.49 7.31
C PHE A 152 15.33 24.47 7.67
N LEU A 153 16.20 25.01 6.82
CA LEU A 153 17.54 25.39 7.24
C LEU A 153 17.39 26.45 8.33
N TYR A 154 17.52 26.03 9.60
CA TYR A 154 17.63 26.97 10.71
C TYR A 154 19.02 27.61 10.63
N LEU A 155 19.10 28.80 10.04
CA LEU A 155 20.28 29.66 10.16
C LEU A 155 20.10 30.47 11.45
N PRO A 156 20.82 30.16 12.56
CA PRO A 156 20.79 31.03 13.72
C PRO A 156 21.32 32.40 13.30
N GLN A 157 20.48 33.43 13.41
CA GLN A 157 20.91 34.81 13.27
C GLN A 157 21.89 35.10 14.42
N VAL A 158 23.19 35.17 14.11
CA VAL A 158 24.17 35.71 15.05
C VAL A 158 23.99 37.22 15.04
N ALA A 159 23.23 37.73 16.00
CA ALA A 159 23.23 39.16 16.30
C ALA A 159 24.63 39.54 16.83
N ARG A 160 25.27 40.50 16.17
CA ARG A 160 26.46 41.19 16.68
C ARG A 160 26.05 42.38 17.53
#